data_AF-C0P822-F1
#
_entry.id   AF-C0P822-F1
#
_cell.length_a   1.000
_cell.length_b   1.000
_cell.length_c   1.000
_cell.angle_alpha   90.00
_cell.angle_beta   90.00
_cell.angle_gamma   90.00
#
_symmetry.space_group_name_H-M   'P 1'
#
loop_
_entity.id
_entity.type
_entity.pdbx_description
1 polymer ?
#
loop_
_entity_poly.entity_id
_entity_poly.type
_entity_poly.pdbx_seq_one_letter_code
_entity_poly.pdbx_strand_id
1 'polypeptide(L)'
;MSSPWSPLSIEEDEEIQELGAEEQQVGEQLRQGDGQQQELTADARAQETGMKRARSVSSSSTNPSNSRKSEGKIKVEENAPGAATGVILSLRESLQDCKQSLASCQVELEAAKSEIEKWHSAFQSIPAVPSGTIPDPVSVVSYLSTLKSSEESLKEQLEKAKKREAAFIVTFAKREQEIAELKSAVRDLKTQLRPPSMQTRRLLLDPAIHEEFTRLKNLVEEKEKKIKELQDNVAAVNFTPSSKLGKMLMAKCRTLQEENEEIGTMASEGKIHELGMKIAVLKSQNNELRNQFDVLYKHMDGVTNDVERSNELVSILQEELEAKDLELTRLKEVLAQKGATQDAPVETSDDAGNGQEADSDTLQVKAES
;
A
#
# COMPACT_ATOMS: atom_id res chain seq x y z
N MET A 1 -13.59 -27.28 -23.19
CA MET A 1 -13.65 -26.08 -24.05
C MET A 1 -14.67 -25.12 -23.45
N SER A 2 -14.20 -23.91 -23.16
CA SER A 2 -14.90 -22.65 -22.90
C SER A 2 -15.87 -22.48 -21.72
N SER A 3 -15.39 -21.69 -20.76
CA SER A 3 -16.08 -21.00 -19.67
C SER A 3 -17.15 -20.00 -20.17
N PRO A 4 -18.16 -19.68 -19.35
CA PRO A 4 -18.95 -18.46 -19.48
C PRO A 4 -18.82 -17.64 -18.19
N TRP A 5 -17.69 -16.96 -18.01
CA TRP A 5 -17.55 -15.93 -16.97
C TRP A 5 -16.98 -14.70 -17.65
N SER A 6 -17.88 -13.79 -18.04
CA SER A 6 -17.51 -12.41 -18.33
C SER A 6 -17.23 -11.70 -17.00
N PRO A 7 -16.17 -10.86 -16.92
CA PRO A 7 -15.93 -10.07 -15.74
C PRO A 7 -17.03 -9.00 -15.63
N LEU A 8 -17.75 -9.03 -14.51
CA LEU A 8 -18.69 -7.99 -14.13
C LEU A 8 -17.91 -6.68 -13.94
N SER A 9 -18.48 -5.62 -14.50
CA SER A 9 -17.87 -4.35 -14.82
C SER A 9 -17.11 -3.66 -13.68
N ILE A 10 -16.02 -2.99 -14.08
CA ILE A 10 -15.29 -1.93 -13.37
C ILE A 10 -16.16 -0.66 -13.14
N GLU A 11 -17.47 -0.75 -13.40
CA GLU A 11 -18.40 0.39 -13.32
C GLU A 11 -18.93 0.63 -11.90
N GLU A 12 -18.94 -0.39 -11.02
CA GLU A 12 -19.44 -0.22 -9.63
C GLU A 12 -18.42 0.47 -8.71
N ASP A 13 -17.12 0.41 -9.02
CA ASP A 13 -16.07 1.08 -8.23
C ASP A 13 -15.92 2.56 -8.60
N GLU A 14 -16.28 2.97 -9.83
CA GLU A 14 -16.37 4.39 -10.22
C GLU A 14 -17.60 5.07 -9.61
N GLU A 15 -18.74 4.37 -9.53
CA GLU A 15 -19.98 4.90 -8.95
C GLU A 15 -19.84 5.19 -7.44
N ILE A 16 -19.05 4.39 -6.71
CA ILE A 16 -18.76 4.65 -5.29
C ILE A 16 -17.80 5.84 -5.10
N GLN A 17 -16.90 6.11 -6.05
CA GLN A 17 -16.07 7.32 -6.01
C GLN A 17 -16.83 8.58 -6.40
N GLU A 18 -17.76 8.49 -7.34
CA GLU A 18 -18.59 9.63 -7.78
C GLU A 18 -19.58 10.06 -6.69
N LEU A 19 -20.19 9.10 -5.97
CA LEU A 19 -21.05 9.39 -4.81
C LEU A 19 -20.28 10.05 -3.64
N GLY A 20 -19.01 9.70 -3.44
CA GLY A 20 -18.15 10.35 -2.45
C GLY A 20 -17.77 11.79 -2.83
N ALA A 21 -17.64 12.07 -4.13
CA ALA A 21 -17.36 13.40 -4.65
C ALA A 21 -18.59 14.32 -4.57
N GLU A 22 -19.80 13.79 -4.85
CA GLU A 22 -21.05 14.55 -4.69
C GLU A 22 -21.33 14.89 -3.21
N GLU A 23 -21.09 13.98 -2.26
CA GLU A 23 -21.23 14.30 -0.83
C GLU A 23 -20.25 15.37 -0.35
N GLN A 24 -19.02 15.40 -0.89
CA GLN A 24 -18.06 16.46 -0.58
C GLN A 24 -18.45 17.80 -1.21
N GLN A 25 -18.96 17.80 -2.44
CA GLN A 25 -19.39 19.02 -3.13
C GLN A 25 -20.66 19.64 -2.50
N VAL A 26 -21.59 18.81 -2.03
CA VAL A 26 -22.77 19.25 -1.26
C VAL A 26 -22.36 19.80 0.12
N GLY A 27 -21.39 19.18 0.78
CA GLY A 27 -20.83 19.67 2.04
C GLY A 27 -20.14 21.03 1.91
N GLU A 28 -19.47 21.28 0.79
CA GLU A 28 -18.80 22.56 0.51
C GLU A 28 -19.79 23.67 0.10
N GLN A 29 -20.84 23.34 -0.66
CA GLN A 29 -21.93 24.29 -0.98
C GLN A 29 -22.75 24.69 0.25
N LEU A 30 -23.01 23.76 1.17
CA LEU A 30 -23.68 24.08 2.45
C LEU A 30 -22.83 24.99 3.33
N ARG A 31 -21.50 24.79 3.36
CA ARG A 31 -20.58 25.67 4.09
C ARG A 31 -20.46 27.07 3.48
N GLN A 32 -20.54 27.19 2.15
CA GLN A 32 -20.58 28.52 1.50
C GLN A 32 -21.92 29.24 1.73
N GLY A 33 -23.04 28.51 1.75
CA GLY A 33 -24.36 29.07 2.04
C GLY A 33 -24.50 29.62 3.46
N ASP A 34 -23.96 28.92 4.46
CA ASP A 34 -23.97 29.37 5.86
C ASP A 34 -23.05 30.59 6.09
N GLY A 35 -21.92 30.66 5.36
CA GLY A 35 -21.01 31.81 5.39
C GLY A 35 -21.65 33.09 4.84
N GLN A 36 -22.37 33.00 3.72
CA GLN A 36 -23.06 34.14 3.12
C GLN A 36 -24.27 34.61 3.95
N GLN A 37 -24.97 33.71 4.65
CA GLN A 37 -26.07 34.09 5.53
C GLN A 37 -25.59 34.75 6.84
N GLN A 38 -24.41 34.37 7.36
CA GLN A 38 -23.82 35.05 8.51
C GLN A 38 -23.25 36.44 8.18
N GLU A 39 -22.71 36.64 6.98
CA GLU A 39 -22.18 37.94 6.56
C GLU A 39 -23.31 38.96 6.29
N LEU A 40 -24.40 38.53 5.65
CA LEU A 40 -25.58 39.38 5.41
C LEU A 40 -26.35 39.75 6.69
N THR A 41 -26.34 38.89 7.71
CA THR A 41 -26.99 39.17 9.00
C THR A 41 -26.14 40.05 9.92
N ALA A 42 -24.81 40.03 9.76
CA ALA A 42 -23.90 40.94 10.45
C ALA A 42 -23.97 42.37 9.90
N ASP A 43 -24.09 42.53 8.57
CA ASP A 43 -24.16 43.85 7.92
C ASP A 43 -25.51 44.55 8.16
N ALA A 44 -26.61 43.78 8.26
CA ALA A 44 -27.92 44.31 8.64
C ALA A 44 -27.96 44.82 10.10
N ARG A 45 -27.14 44.25 10.99
CA ARG A 45 -27.08 44.65 12.40
C ARG A 45 -26.18 45.87 12.65
N ALA A 46 -25.26 46.18 11.73
CA ALA A 46 -24.39 47.34 11.82
C ALA A 46 -25.06 48.67 11.37
N GLN A 47 -26.12 48.60 10.57
CA GLN A 47 -26.82 49.80 10.06
C GLN A 47 -27.90 50.36 11.01
N GLU A 48 -28.33 49.62 12.05
CA GLU A 48 -29.47 50.03 12.90
C GLU A 48 -29.06 50.84 14.15
N THR A 49 -27.77 50.94 14.47
CA THR A 49 -27.27 51.70 15.64
C THR A 49 -26.63 53.02 15.23
N GLY A 50 -27.43 53.94 14.68
CA GLY A 50 -26.87 55.16 14.09
C GLY A 50 -27.76 56.40 14.11
N MET A 51 -28.68 56.60 15.06
CA MET A 51 -29.43 57.86 15.14
C MET A 51 -29.95 58.16 16.56
N LYS A 52 -29.09 58.76 17.40
CA LYS A 52 -29.52 59.43 18.64
C LYS A 52 -29.84 60.89 18.33
N ARG A 53 -31.13 61.23 18.22
CA ARG A 53 -31.62 62.60 18.11
C ARG A 53 -31.93 63.13 19.52
N ALA A 54 -31.14 64.09 19.99
CA ALA A 54 -31.40 64.84 21.21
C ALA A 54 -32.66 65.70 21.03
N ARG A 55 -33.58 65.66 22.01
CA ARG A 55 -34.70 66.60 22.12
C ARG A 55 -34.72 67.14 23.54
N SER A 56 -34.18 68.35 23.70
CA SER A 56 -34.27 69.15 24.91
C SER A 56 -35.70 69.68 25.06
N VAL A 57 -36.27 69.51 26.25
CA VAL A 57 -37.56 70.06 26.65
C VAL A 57 -37.27 71.33 27.43
N SER A 58 -37.77 72.48 26.97
CA SER A 58 -37.77 73.74 27.71
C SER A 58 -39.18 74.30 27.73
N SER A 59 -39.85 74.09 28.87
CA SER A 59 -41.11 74.74 29.22
C SER A 59 -40.83 76.04 29.96
N SER A 60 -41.23 77.18 29.40
CA SER A 60 -41.34 78.44 30.13
C SER A 60 -42.75 78.99 30.01
N SER A 61 -43.47 78.91 31.13
CA SER A 61 -44.73 79.58 31.38
C SER A 61 -44.43 81.00 31.88
N THR A 62 -45.04 82.01 31.27
CA THR A 62 -45.13 83.36 31.87
C THR A 62 -46.45 83.99 31.47
N ASN A 63 -47.34 84.12 32.46
CA ASN A 63 -48.52 85.00 32.42
C ASN A 63 -48.07 86.46 32.69
N PRO A 64 -48.68 87.47 32.07
CA PRO A 64 -48.62 88.83 32.59
C PRO A 64 -49.88 89.16 33.39
N SER A 65 -49.69 89.44 34.67
CA SER A 65 -50.71 90.00 35.56
C SER A 65 -50.65 91.54 35.54
N ASN A 66 -51.75 92.12 35.08
CA ASN A 66 -52.41 93.35 35.53
C ASN A 66 -51.62 94.26 36.53
N SER A 67 -51.21 95.45 36.10
CA SER A 67 -50.84 96.55 37.00
C SER A 67 -51.70 97.78 36.73
N ARG A 68 -52.45 98.16 37.77
CA ARG A 68 -53.40 99.29 37.82
C ARG A 68 -52.67 100.63 37.71
N LYS A 69 -53.31 101.56 37.00
CA LYS A 69 -53.04 102.99 36.95
C LYS A 69 -53.05 103.62 38.36
N SER A 70 -52.05 104.45 38.66
CA SER A 70 -52.14 105.50 39.68
C SER A 70 -52.08 106.87 38.99
N GLU A 71 -53.18 107.60 39.01
CA GLU A 71 -53.26 108.99 38.54
C GLU A 71 -52.49 109.90 39.51
N GLY A 72 -51.35 110.44 39.05
CA GLY A 72 -50.62 111.50 39.72
C GLY A 72 -51.27 112.86 39.42
N LYS A 73 -51.95 113.44 40.41
CA LYS A 73 -52.55 114.78 40.37
C LYS A 73 -51.45 115.84 40.38
N ILE A 74 -51.25 116.53 39.26
CA ILE A 74 -50.34 117.68 39.15
C ILE A 74 -50.99 118.88 39.87
N LYS A 75 -50.34 119.39 40.93
CA LYS A 75 -50.60 120.71 41.49
C LYS A 75 -49.64 121.70 40.83
N VAL A 76 -50.19 122.69 40.14
CA VAL A 76 -49.46 123.84 39.61
C VAL A 76 -49.29 124.85 40.75
N GLU A 77 -48.04 125.23 41.04
CA GLU A 77 -47.69 126.41 41.84
C GLU A 77 -46.77 127.30 41.00
N GLU A 78 -46.93 128.60 41.18
CA GLU A 78 -46.76 129.67 40.20
C GLU A 78 -45.35 130.29 40.16
N ASN A 79 -44.89 130.60 38.93
CA ASN A 79 -43.91 131.61 38.49
C ASN A 79 -42.43 131.60 38.96
N ALA A 80 -41.56 131.01 38.12
CA ALA A 80 -40.19 131.46 37.88
C ALA A 80 -39.77 131.19 36.41
N PRO A 81 -38.94 132.03 35.76
CA PRO A 81 -38.69 131.97 34.31
C PRO A 81 -37.95 130.69 33.83
N GLY A 82 -37.31 129.93 34.73
CA GLY A 82 -36.76 128.61 34.44
C GLY A 82 -37.77 127.45 34.51
N ALA A 83 -38.90 127.65 35.21
CA ALA A 83 -39.95 126.64 35.33
C ALA A 83 -40.69 126.43 34.01
N ALA A 84 -40.90 127.49 33.22
CA ALA A 84 -41.52 127.38 31.90
C ALA A 84 -40.65 126.59 30.91
N THR A 85 -39.33 126.81 30.88
CA THR A 85 -38.40 126.06 30.02
C THR A 85 -38.27 124.59 30.45
N GLY A 86 -38.23 124.33 31.76
CA GLY A 86 -38.25 122.97 32.30
C GLY A 86 -39.52 122.21 31.92
N VAL A 87 -40.70 122.84 32.06
CA VAL A 87 -41.98 122.26 31.63
C VAL A 87 -42.00 121.98 30.13
N ILE A 88 -41.47 122.88 29.29
CA ILE A 88 -41.42 122.66 27.83
C ILE A 88 -40.49 121.48 27.47
N LEU A 89 -39.34 121.33 28.13
CA LEU A 89 -38.44 120.21 27.89
C LEU A 89 -39.03 118.88 28.38
N SER A 90 -39.62 118.85 29.58
CA SER A 90 -40.32 117.66 30.09
C SER A 90 -41.52 117.28 29.22
N LEU A 91 -42.25 118.26 28.67
CA LEU A 91 -43.32 117.99 27.71
C LEU A 91 -42.79 117.48 26.37
N ARG A 92 -41.64 117.96 25.88
CA ARG A 92 -41.01 117.45 24.65
C ARG A 92 -40.46 116.04 24.83
N GLU A 93 -39.82 115.76 25.95
CA GLU A 93 -39.35 114.43 26.33
C GLU A 93 -40.54 113.48 26.46
N SER A 94 -41.58 113.86 27.20
CA SER A 94 -42.82 113.09 27.31
C SER A 94 -43.51 112.88 25.96
N LEU A 95 -43.52 113.88 25.07
CA LEU A 95 -44.04 113.76 23.72
C LEU A 95 -43.21 112.78 22.88
N GLN A 96 -41.88 112.82 23.02
CA GLN A 96 -40.96 111.94 22.31
C GLN A 96 -41.07 110.50 22.82
N ASP A 97 -41.19 110.29 24.13
CA ASP A 97 -41.45 108.98 24.75
C ASP A 97 -42.81 108.43 24.32
N CYS A 98 -43.83 109.29 24.26
CA CYS A 98 -45.14 108.94 23.73
C CYS A 98 -45.04 108.51 22.25
N LYS A 99 -44.22 109.21 21.46
CA LYS A 99 -43.98 108.88 20.04
C LYS A 99 -43.23 107.57 19.87
N GLN A 100 -42.22 107.29 20.69
CA GLN A 100 -41.48 106.02 20.67
C GLN A 100 -42.36 104.86 21.12
N SER A 101 -43.17 105.06 22.18
CA SER A 101 -44.15 104.08 22.65
C SER A 101 -45.19 103.78 21.58
N LEU A 102 -45.67 104.80 20.86
CA LEU A 102 -46.58 104.63 19.73
C LEU A 102 -45.95 103.81 18.61
N ALA A 103 -44.68 104.05 18.29
CA ALA A 103 -43.94 103.27 17.29
C ALA A 103 -43.78 101.80 17.72
N SER A 104 -43.48 101.53 19.00
CA SER A 104 -43.42 100.17 19.55
C SER A 104 -44.78 99.47 19.45
N CYS A 105 -45.84 100.15 19.88
CA CYS A 105 -47.20 99.63 19.76
C CYS A 105 -47.58 99.35 18.30
N GLN A 106 -47.11 100.15 17.35
CA GLN A 106 -47.35 99.91 15.93
C GLN A 106 -46.65 98.62 15.45
N VAL A 107 -45.41 98.36 15.88
CA VAL A 107 -44.69 97.13 15.52
C VAL A 107 -45.35 95.90 16.13
N GLU A 108 -45.73 95.97 17.41
CA GLU A 108 -46.47 94.89 18.08
C GLU A 108 -47.82 94.63 17.41
N LEU A 109 -48.52 95.68 16.97
CA LEU A 109 -49.77 95.56 16.24
C LEU A 109 -49.56 94.84 14.89
N GLU A 110 -48.53 95.21 14.12
CA GLU A 110 -48.24 94.52 12.85
C GLU A 110 -47.77 93.07 13.08
N ALA A 111 -47.00 92.79 14.12
CA ALA A 111 -46.64 91.43 14.50
C ALA A 111 -47.87 90.59 14.87
N ALA A 112 -48.77 91.15 15.68
CA ALA A 112 -50.03 90.51 16.04
C ALA A 112 -50.92 90.27 14.81
N LYS A 113 -51.01 91.22 13.88
CA LYS A 113 -51.72 91.03 12.60
C LYS A 113 -51.13 89.89 11.78
N SER A 114 -49.80 89.81 11.64
CA SER A 114 -49.15 88.72 10.91
C SER A 114 -49.38 87.36 11.56
N GLU A 115 -49.44 87.30 12.89
CA GLU A 115 -49.72 86.08 13.62
C GLU A 115 -51.18 85.66 13.41
N ILE A 116 -52.11 86.61 13.52
CA ILE A 116 -53.52 86.39 13.18
C ILE A 116 -53.65 85.84 11.75
N GLU A 117 -52.94 86.41 10.78
CA GLU A 117 -52.96 85.94 9.39
C GLU A 117 -52.45 84.50 9.25
N LYS A 118 -51.36 84.12 9.93
CA LYS A 118 -50.88 82.72 9.98
C LYS A 118 -51.94 81.76 10.52
N TRP A 119 -52.62 82.13 11.62
CA TRP A 119 -53.70 81.33 12.17
C TRP A 119 -54.86 81.19 11.18
N HIS A 120 -55.22 82.27 10.47
CA HIS A 120 -56.24 82.21 9.41
C HIS A 120 -55.84 81.23 8.30
N SER A 121 -54.60 81.26 7.81
CA SER A 121 -54.11 80.31 6.80
C SER A 121 -54.11 78.87 7.32
N ALA A 122 -53.70 78.65 8.57
CA ALA A 122 -53.70 77.32 9.18
C ALA A 122 -55.12 76.75 9.28
N PHE A 123 -56.11 77.54 9.70
CA PHE A 123 -57.49 77.09 9.77
C PHE A 123 -58.13 76.86 8.39
N GLN A 124 -57.76 77.65 7.38
CA GLN A 124 -58.20 77.42 6.00
C GLN A 124 -57.64 76.12 5.41
N SER A 125 -56.48 75.66 5.89
CA SER A 125 -55.88 74.39 5.45
C SER A 125 -56.50 73.15 6.11
N ILE A 126 -57.38 73.31 7.10
CA ILE A 126 -58.03 72.18 7.77
C ILE A 126 -59.08 71.56 6.83
N PRO A 127 -59.00 70.25 6.51
CA PRO A 127 -59.90 69.58 5.57
C PRO A 127 -61.39 69.60 5.95
N ALA A 128 -61.71 69.98 7.18
CA ALA A 128 -63.06 69.95 7.75
C ALA A 128 -63.87 71.25 7.53
N VAL A 129 -63.31 72.29 6.89
CA VAL A 129 -63.99 73.60 6.71
C VAL A 129 -64.22 73.89 5.21
N PRO A 130 -65.47 74.20 4.78
CA PRO A 130 -65.75 74.64 3.41
C PRO A 130 -65.05 75.96 3.09
N SER A 131 -64.35 76.03 1.94
CA SER A 131 -63.62 77.23 1.49
C SER A 131 -64.51 78.48 1.51
N GLY A 132 -64.12 79.49 2.30
CA GLY A 132 -64.75 80.82 2.31
C GLY A 132 -65.61 81.18 3.53
N THR A 133 -65.68 80.33 4.56
CA THR A 133 -66.36 80.66 5.83
C THR A 133 -65.38 80.77 7.00
N ILE A 134 -65.61 81.74 7.89
CA ILE A 134 -64.85 81.88 9.14
C ILE A 134 -65.13 80.61 9.97
N PRO A 135 -64.10 79.83 10.33
CA PRO A 135 -64.31 78.61 11.10
C PRO A 135 -64.97 78.94 12.44
N ASP A 136 -66.13 78.34 12.71
CA ASP A 136 -66.77 78.44 14.00
C ASP A 136 -65.84 77.86 15.09
N PRO A 137 -65.49 78.63 16.15
CA PRO A 137 -64.55 78.19 17.18
C PRO A 137 -64.94 76.86 17.83
N VAL A 138 -66.24 76.60 17.98
CA VAL A 138 -66.74 75.35 18.57
C VAL A 138 -66.46 74.16 17.65
N SER A 139 -66.67 74.34 16.34
CA SER A 139 -66.38 73.33 15.31
C SER A 139 -64.89 72.97 15.24
N VAL A 140 -63.99 73.97 15.34
CA VAL A 140 -62.53 73.74 15.37
C VAL A 140 -62.12 73.00 16.65
N VAL A 141 -62.64 73.40 17.81
CA VAL A 141 -62.36 72.73 19.08
C VAL A 141 -62.87 71.28 19.07
N SER A 142 -64.05 71.03 18.50
CA SER A 142 -64.60 69.68 18.31
C SER A 142 -63.72 68.82 17.39
N TYR A 143 -63.24 69.38 16.27
CA TYR A 143 -62.32 68.68 15.38
C TYR A 143 -60.98 68.36 16.07
N LEU A 144 -60.40 69.31 16.80
CA LEU A 144 -59.18 69.08 17.59
C LEU A 144 -59.38 68.03 18.67
N SER A 145 -60.52 68.04 19.36
CA SER A 145 -60.87 67.02 20.35
C SER A 145 -60.99 65.64 19.69
N THR A 146 -61.62 65.57 18.52
CA THR A 146 -61.76 64.32 17.75
C THR A 146 -60.41 63.82 17.27
N LEU A 147 -59.56 64.70 16.72
CA LEU A 147 -58.21 64.38 16.27
C LEU A 147 -57.31 63.93 17.43
N LYS A 148 -57.43 64.56 18.60
CA LYS A 148 -56.70 64.15 19.80
C LYS A 148 -57.14 62.75 20.26
N SER A 149 -58.45 62.48 20.23
CA SER A 149 -58.97 61.14 20.57
C SER A 149 -58.55 60.07 19.57
N SER A 150 -58.46 60.40 18.28
CA SER A 150 -58.00 59.47 17.24
C SER A 150 -56.49 59.23 17.33
N GLU A 151 -55.70 60.26 17.65
CA GLU A 151 -54.27 60.14 17.94
C GLU A 151 -54.03 59.22 19.15
N GLU A 152 -54.79 59.40 20.23
CA GLU A 152 -54.69 58.57 21.44
C GLU A 152 -55.09 57.11 21.16
N SER A 153 -56.16 56.90 20.39
CA SER A 153 -56.59 55.57 19.94
C SER A 153 -55.52 54.88 19.07
N LEU A 154 -54.92 55.59 18.11
CA LEU A 154 -53.84 55.05 17.27
C LEU A 154 -52.59 54.71 18.10
N LYS A 155 -52.24 55.55 19.09
CA LYS A 155 -51.15 55.24 20.03
C LYS A 155 -51.44 53.97 20.82
N GLU A 156 -52.67 53.80 21.32
CA GLU A 156 -53.05 52.58 22.03
C GLU A 156 -52.98 51.33 21.13
N GLN A 157 -53.43 51.44 19.87
CA GLN A 157 -53.33 50.35 18.90
C GLN A 157 -51.87 50.00 18.55
N LEU A 158 -51.01 51.02 18.41
CA LEU A 158 -49.57 50.83 18.19
C LEU A 158 -48.93 50.10 19.37
N GLU A 159 -49.23 50.49 20.60
CA GLU A 159 -48.69 49.82 21.79
C GLU A 159 -49.24 48.39 21.94
N LYS A 160 -50.51 48.13 21.58
CA LYS A 160 -51.05 46.77 21.49
C LYS A 160 -50.36 45.94 20.40
N ALA A 161 -50.01 46.54 19.26
CA ALA A 161 -49.30 45.88 18.18
C ALA A 161 -47.87 45.52 18.59
N LYS A 162 -47.12 46.46 19.19
CA LYS A 162 -45.77 46.21 19.72
C LYS A 162 -45.75 45.11 20.79
N LYS A 163 -46.74 45.09 21.70
CA LYS A 163 -46.87 44.01 22.69
C LYS A 163 -47.14 42.66 22.05
N ARG A 164 -47.96 42.60 21.00
CA ARG A 164 -48.21 41.38 20.22
C ARG A 164 -46.97 40.91 19.46
N GLU A 165 -46.26 41.83 18.83
CA GLU A 165 -45.00 41.55 18.14
C GLU A 165 -43.95 40.98 19.10
N ALA A 166 -43.75 41.62 20.25
CA ALA A 166 -42.85 41.12 21.29
C ALA A 166 -43.24 39.71 21.78
N ALA A 167 -44.53 39.45 21.95
CA ALA A 167 -45.02 38.11 22.29
C ALA A 167 -44.70 37.09 21.17
N PHE A 168 -44.89 37.46 19.91
CA PHE A 168 -44.55 36.58 18.78
C PHE A 168 -43.06 36.27 18.70
N ILE A 169 -42.19 37.27 18.88
CA ILE A 169 -40.73 37.07 18.90
C ILE A 169 -40.34 36.03 19.96
N VAL A 170 -40.89 36.14 21.17
CA VAL A 170 -40.62 35.16 22.25
C VAL A 170 -41.14 33.76 21.90
N THR A 171 -42.36 33.66 21.36
CA THR A 171 -42.91 32.35 20.97
C THR A 171 -42.16 31.70 19.81
N PHE A 172 -41.67 32.51 18.87
CA PHE A 172 -40.89 32.05 17.73
C PHE A 172 -39.53 31.53 18.19
N ALA A 173 -38.82 32.30 19.01
CA ALA A 173 -37.56 31.86 19.61
C ALA A 173 -37.72 30.56 20.42
N LYS A 174 -38.82 30.42 21.17
CA LYS A 174 -39.11 29.17 21.90
C LYS A 174 -39.35 27.99 20.96
N ARG A 175 -40.04 28.19 19.84
CA ARG A 175 -40.28 27.16 18.82
C ARG A 175 -39.01 26.78 18.06
N GLU A 176 -38.15 27.74 17.74
CA GLU A 176 -36.84 27.47 17.14
C GLU A 176 -35.95 26.65 18.07
N GLN A 177 -35.95 26.98 19.37
CA GLN A 177 -35.25 26.19 20.38
C GLN A 177 -35.79 24.75 20.47
N GLU A 178 -37.11 24.57 20.49
CA GLU A 178 -37.74 23.23 20.48
C GLU A 178 -37.37 22.43 19.22
N ILE A 179 -37.35 23.08 18.05
CA ILE A 179 -36.90 22.45 16.79
C ILE A 179 -35.42 22.03 16.89
N ALA A 180 -34.56 22.86 17.48
CA ALA A 180 -33.14 22.53 17.66
C ALA A 180 -32.95 21.33 18.61
N GLU A 181 -33.70 21.28 19.70
CA GLU A 181 -33.71 20.15 20.66
C GLU A 181 -34.20 18.86 20.00
N LEU A 182 -35.31 18.91 19.25
CA LEU A 182 -35.82 17.76 18.50
C LEU A 182 -34.83 17.28 17.44
N LYS A 183 -34.18 18.20 16.70
CA LYS A 183 -33.10 17.85 15.75
C LYS A 183 -31.94 17.15 16.45
N SER A 184 -31.57 17.59 17.65
CA SER A 184 -30.55 16.91 18.46
C SER A 184 -30.97 15.51 18.86
N ALA A 185 -32.17 15.35 19.41
CA ALA A 185 -32.70 14.05 19.82
C ALA A 185 -32.77 13.06 18.64
N VAL A 186 -33.13 13.53 17.44
CA VAL A 186 -33.12 12.71 16.22
C VAL A 186 -31.69 12.27 15.86
N ARG A 187 -30.69 13.15 15.94
CA ARG A 187 -29.29 12.76 15.72
C ARG A 187 -28.85 11.72 16.73
N ASP A 188 -29.14 11.92 18.01
CA ASP A 188 -28.77 10.99 19.08
C ASP A 188 -29.44 9.63 18.86
N LEU A 189 -30.74 9.58 18.57
CA LEU A 189 -31.44 8.35 18.20
C LEU A 189 -30.85 7.68 16.96
N LYS A 190 -30.49 8.45 15.92
CA LYS A 190 -29.82 7.92 14.73
C LYS A 190 -28.45 7.30 15.07
N THR A 191 -27.71 7.90 16.02
CA THR A 191 -26.46 7.30 16.52
C THR A 191 -26.69 6.05 17.36
N GLN A 192 -27.77 5.99 18.16
CA GLN A 192 -28.14 4.79 18.93
C GLN A 192 -28.63 3.66 18.02
N LEU A 193 -29.34 3.99 16.94
CA LEU A 193 -29.81 3.04 15.94
C LEU A 193 -28.67 2.51 15.06
N ARG A 194 -27.56 3.26 14.94
CA ARG A 194 -26.33 2.75 14.34
C ARG A 194 -25.81 1.62 15.25
N PRO A 195 -25.83 0.34 14.81
CA PRO A 195 -25.58 -0.78 15.71
C PRO A 195 -24.17 -0.68 16.31
N PRO A 196 -24.01 -0.58 17.65
CA PRO A 196 -22.69 -0.43 18.28
C PRO A 196 -21.90 -1.74 18.39
N SER A 197 -22.45 -2.88 17.97
CA SER A 197 -21.72 -4.15 17.94
C SER A 197 -22.37 -5.16 16.99
N MET A 198 -21.56 -6.11 16.51
CA MET A 198 -22.02 -7.27 15.72
C MET A 198 -23.15 -8.09 16.39
N GLN A 199 -23.34 -7.95 17.71
CA GLN A 199 -24.34 -8.69 18.48
C GLN A 199 -25.77 -8.20 18.23
N THR A 200 -25.99 -6.90 18.01
CA THR A 200 -27.34 -6.39 17.68
C THR A 200 -27.74 -6.76 16.25
N ARG A 201 -26.78 -6.85 15.30
CA ARG A 201 -27.04 -7.44 13.97
C ARG A 201 -27.43 -8.93 14.07
N ARG A 202 -26.84 -9.66 15.02
CA ARG A 202 -27.23 -11.04 15.37
C ARG A 202 -28.66 -11.16 15.90
N LEU A 203 -29.14 -10.16 16.63
CA LEU A 203 -30.51 -10.08 17.16
C LEU A 203 -31.55 -9.61 16.14
N LEU A 204 -31.14 -8.84 15.13
CA LEU A 204 -32.01 -8.33 14.06
C LEU A 204 -32.09 -9.28 12.85
N LEU A 205 -31.12 -10.19 12.70
CA LEU A 205 -31.23 -11.32 11.79
C LEU A 205 -32.07 -12.41 12.48
N ASP A 206 -32.99 -13.01 11.73
CA ASP A 206 -33.69 -14.21 12.17
C ASP A 206 -32.66 -15.26 12.66
N PRO A 207 -32.84 -15.88 13.84
CA PRO A 207 -31.87 -16.82 14.39
C PRO A 207 -31.48 -17.96 13.44
N ALA A 208 -32.42 -18.47 12.63
CA ALA A 208 -32.14 -19.53 11.67
C ALA A 208 -31.32 -19.00 10.48
N ILE A 209 -31.64 -17.80 9.97
CA ILE A 209 -30.85 -17.15 8.92
C ILE A 209 -29.42 -16.85 9.41
N HIS A 210 -29.27 -16.41 10.65
CA HIS A 210 -27.94 -16.15 11.24
C HIS A 210 -27.11 -17.43 11.37
N GLU A 211 -27.74 -18.53 11.77
CA GLU A 211 -27.10 -19.84 11.87
C GLU A 211 -26.67 -20.36 10.50
N GLU A 212 -27.51 -20.26 9.47
CA GLU A 212 -27.15 -20.62 8.09
C GLU A 212 -26.01 -19.76 7.55
N PHE A 213 -26.03 -18.45 7.80
CA PHE A 213 -24.95 -17.56 7.39
C PHE A 213 -23.62 -17.92 8.08
N THR A 214 -23.68 -18.25 9.38
CA THR A 214 -22.50 -18.68 10.15
C THR A 214 -21.98 -20.02 9.64
N ARG A 215 -22.86 -20.98 9.38
CA ARG A 215 -22.53 -22.28 8.80
C ARG A 215 -21.89 -22.13 7.42
N LEU A 216 -22.47 -21.31 6.54
CA LEU A 216 -21.94 -21.01 5.21
C LEU A 216 -20.56 -20.37 5.30
N LYS A 217 -20.38 -19.38 6.18
CA LYS A 217 -19.09 -18.74 6.40
C LYS A 217 -18.01 -19.74 6.84
N ASN A 218 -18.33 -20.58 7.83
CA ASN A 218 -17.41 -21.62 8.30
C ASN A 218 -17.08 -22.63 7.20
N LEU A 219 -18.07 -23.01 6.38
CA LEU A 219 -17.88 -23.91 5.25
C LEU A 219 -16.96 -23.29 4.19
N VAL A 220 -17.12 -22.00 3.89
CA VAL A 220 -16.22 -21.28 2.97
C VAL A 220 -14.80 -21.24 3.53
N GLU A 221 -14.60 -20.86 4.79
CA GLU A 221 -13.29 -20.84 5.45
C GLU A 221 -12.62 -22.23 5.45
N GLU A 222 -13.39 -23.30 5.70
CA GLU A 222 -12.91 -24.68 5.64
C GLU A 222 -12.48 -25.07 4.22
N LYS A 223 -13.27 -24.73 3.20
CA LYS A 223 -12.95 -25.02 1.80
C LYS A 223 -11.75 -24.22 1.30
N GLU A 224 -11.63 -22.95 1.67
CA GLU A 224 -10.45 -22.12 1.36
C GLU A 224 -9.18 -22.72 1.98
N LYS A 225 -9.26 -23.15 3.25
CA LYS A 225 -8.15 -23.87 3.89
C LYS A 225 -7.80 -25.15 3.13
N LYS A 226 -8.80 -25.93 2.71
CA LYS A 226 -8.58 -27.15 1.92
C LYS A 226 -7.97 -26.87 0.55
N ILE A 227 -8.41 -25.80 -0.12
CA ILE A 227 -7.82 -25.36 -1.39
C ILE A 227 -6.35 -25.00 -1.18
N LYS A 228 -6.03 -24.23 -0.12
CA LYS A 228 -4.65 -23.87 0.20
C LYS A 228 -3.79 -25.10 0.51
N GLU A 229 -4.29 -26.03 1.34
CA GLU A 229 -3.60 -27.30 1.61
C GLU A 229 -3.36 -28.11 0.33
N LEU A 230 -4.34 -28.20 -0.56
CA LEU A 230 -4.20 -28.91 -1.83
C LEU A 230 -3.24 -28.20 -2.78
N GLN A 231 -3.25 -26.88 -2.84
CA GLN A 231 -2.29 -26.08 -3.60
C GLN A 231 -0.86 -26.26 -3.06
N ASP A 232 -0.68 -26.25 -1.74
CA ASP A 232 0.61 -26.48 -1.08
C ASP A 232 1.09 -27.91 -1.33
N ASN A 233 0.19 -28.91 -1.26
CA ASN A 233 0.52 -30.29 -1.59
C ASN A 233 0.89 -30.46 -3.06
N VAL A 234 0.15 -29.83 -3.98
CA VAL A 234 0.49 -29.83 -5.41
C VAL A 234 1.84 -29.16 -5.64
N ALA A 235 2.12 -28.03 -4.98
CA ALA A 235 3.41 -27.36 -5.05
C ALA A 235 4.55 -28.20 -4.43
N ALA A 236 4.27 -28.96 -3.38
CA ALA A 236 5.23 -29.86 -2.73
C ALA A 236 5.50 -31.11 -3.57
N VAL A 237 4.47 -31.69 -4.20
CA VAL A 237 4.57 -32.87 -5.07
C VAL A 237 5.15 -32.50 -6.44
N ASN A 238 4.93 -31.28 -6.92
CA ASN A 238 5.57 -30.75 -8.11
C ASN A 238 7.03 -30.42 -7.81
N PHE A 239 7.88 -31.43 -7.91
CA PHE A 239 9.31 -31.25 -8.01
C PHE A 239 9.63 -30.20 -9.08
N THR A 240 10.13 -29.05 -8.65
CA THR A 240 10.63 -28.01 -9.56
C THR A 240 12.16 -28.10 -9.58
N PRO A 241 12.80 -28.44 -10.72
CA PRO A 241 14.26 -28.47 -10.82
C PRO A 241 14.94 -27.16 -10.41
N SER A 242 14.19 -26.05 -10.43
CA SER A 242 14.61 -24.71 -10.05
C SER A 242 14.47 -24.38 -8.54
N SER A 243 13.66 -25.12 -7.78
CA SER A 243 13.52 -24.97 -6.31
C SER A 243 14.84 -25.24 -5.60
N LYS A 244 15.07 -24.63 -4.42
CA LYS A 244 16.27 -24.89 -3.62
C LYS A 244 16.46 -26.38 -3.30
N LEU A 245 15.37 -27.07 -2.94
CA LEU A 245 15.37 -28.51 -2.69
C LEU A 245 15.55 -29.29 -4.01
N GLY A 246 14.91 -28.83 -5.09
CA GLY A 246 15.03 -29.47 -6.40
C GLY A 246 16.44 -29.40 -6.99
N LYS A 247 17.10 -28.25 -6.88
CA LYS A 247 18.51 -28.05 -7.26
C LYS A 247 19.44 -28.95 -6.46
N MET A 248 19.22 -29.07 -5.15
CA MET A 248 20.01 -29.94 -4.28
C MET A 248 19.86 -31.41 -4.65
N LEU A 249 18.63 -31.87 -4.91
CA LEU A 249 18.38 -33.24 -5.34
C LEU A 249 19.02 -33.53 -6.71
N MET A 250 18.88 -32.62 -7.68
CA MET A 250 19.51 -32.75 -9.00
C MET A 250 21.04 -32.74 -8.92
N ALA A 251 21.62 -31.91 -8.05
CA ALA A 251 23.06 -31.95 -7.79
C ALA A 251 23.47 -33.31 -7.22
N LYS A 252 22.74 -33.84 -6.23
CA LYS A 252 23.01 -35.18 -5.67
C LYS A 252 22.86 -36.29 -6.71
N CYS A 253 21.85 -36.24 -7.57
CA CYS A 253 21.69 -37.20 -8.66
C CYS A 253 22.87 -37.14 -9.64
N ARG A 254 23.33 -35.94 -10.01
CA ARG A 254 24.52 -35.77 -10.86
C ARG A 254 25.76 -36.36 -10.22
N THR A 255 26.03 -36.04 -8.95
CA THR A 255 27.19 -36.58 -8.22
C THR A 255 27.13 -38.10 -8.11
N LEU A 256 25.98 -38.68 -7.76
CA LEU A 256 25.83 -40.15 -7.72
C LEU A 256 26.01 -40.80 -9.09
N GLN A 257 25.63 -40.10 -10.16
CA GLN A 257 25.82 -40.59 -11.51
C GLN A 257 27.28 -40.54 -11.93
N GLU A 258 27.99 -39.44 -11.63
CA GLU A 258 29.44 -39.31 -11.80
C GLU A 258 30.20 -40.37 -11.01
N GLU A 259 29.85 -40.61 -9.75
CA GLU A 259 30.45 -41.67 -8.91
C GLU A 259 30.22 -43.07 -9.49
N ASN A 260 29.02 -43.36 -9.99
CA ASN A 260 28.73 -44.66 -10.62
C ASN A 260 29.49 -44.85 -11.93
N GLU A 261 29.61 -43.78 -12.74
CA GLU A 261 30.43 -43.79 -13.95
C GLU A 261 31.89 -44.04 -13.59
N GLU A 262 32.42 -43.38 -12.56
CA GLU A 262 33.79 -43.58 -12.06
C GLU A 262 34.01 -45.00 -11.49
N ILE A 263 33.06 -45.55 -10.75
CA ILE A 263 33.12 -46.96 -10.30
C ILE A 263 33.13 -47.90 -11.51
N GLY A 264 32.31 -47.61 -12.53
CA GLY A 264 32.27 -48.37 -13.77
C GLY A 264 33.60 -48.32 -14.54
N THR A 265 34.20 -47.13 -14.65
CA THR A 265 35.50 -46.96 -15.30
C THR A 265 36.58 -47.68 -14.49
N MET A 266 36.69 -47.47 -13.18
CA MET A 266 37.67 -48.15 -12.31
C MET A 266 37.55 -49.68 -12.38
N ALA A 267 36.32 -50.22 -12.38
CA ALA A 267 36.11 -51.66 -12.51
C ALA A 267 36.60 -52.20 -13.86
N SER A 268 36.30 -51.47 -14.95
CA SER A 268 36.74 -51.85 -16.30
C SER A 268 38.25 -51.72 -16.48
N GLU A 269 38.85 -50.63 -15.99
CA GLU A 269 40.29 -50.36 -16.03
C GLU A 269 41.07 -51.39 -15.20
N GLY A 270 40.56 -51.74 -14.01
CA GLY A 270 41.16 -52.76 -13.15
C GLY A 270 41.24 -54.12 -13.85
N LYS A 271 40.15 -54.52 -14.53
CA LYS A 271 40.14 -55.79 -15.27
C LYS A 271 41.07 -55.76 -16.48
N ILE A 272 41.11 -54.65 -17.21
CA ILE A 272 42.00 -54.45 -18.34
C ILE A 272 43.47 -54.50 -17.89
N HIS A 273 43.82 -53.86 -16.77
CA HIS A 273 45.18 -53.88 -16.21
C HIS A 273 45.61 -55.28 -15.78
N GLU A 274 44.74 -56.03 -15.07
CA GLU A 274 45.00 -57.41 -14.66
C GLU A 274 45.27 -58.33 -15.88
N LEU A 275 44.43 -58.22 -16.92
CA LEU A 275 44.63 -58.96 -18.17
C LEU A 275 45.92 -58.53 -18.86
N GLY A 276 46.26 -57.24 -18.85
CA GLY A 276 47.53 -56.72 -19.36
C GLY A 276 48.75 -57.34 -18.67
N MET A 277 48.74 -57.46 -17.35
CA MET A 277 49.80 -58.12 -16.58
C MET A 277 49.91 -59.61 -16.92
N LYS A 278 48.78 -60.32 -17.01
CA LYS A 278 48.78 -61.75 -17.42
C LYS A 278 49.36 -61.94 -18.82
N ILE A 279 49.01 -61.07 -19.77
CA ILE A 279 49.58 -61.09 -21.12
C ILE A 279 51.09 -60.86 -21.08
N ALA A 280 51.58 -59.93 -20.25
CA ALA A 280 53.01 -59.66 -20.13
C ALA A 280 53.79 -60.88 -19.59
N VAL A 281 53.27 -61.56 -18.57
CA VAL A 281 53.86 -62.79 -18.04
C VAL A 281 53.88 -63.89 -19.09
N LEU A 282 52.76 -64.12 -19.79
CA LEU A 282 52.69 -65.13 -20.86
C LEU A 282 53.65 -64.83 -22.02
N LYS A 283 53.86 -63.55 -22.36
CA LYS A 283 54.87 -63.14 -23.34
C LYS A 283 56.29 -63.47 -22.86
N SER A 284 56.61 -63.20 -21.59
CA SER A 284 57.91 -63.53 -21.01
C SER A 284 58.15 -65.04 -20.99
N GLN A 285 57.15 -65.82 -20.59
CA GLN A 285 57.24 -67.29 -20.57
C GLN A 285 57.40 -67.86 -21.99
N ASN A 286 56.69 -67.32 -22.99
CA ASN A 286 56.89 -67.70 -24.39
C ASN A 286 58.30 -67.38 -24.88
N ASN A 287 58.86 -66.23 -24.50
CA ASN A 287 60.22 -65.88 -24.85
C ASN A 287 61.24 -66.80 -24.18
N GLU A 288 61.02 -67.17 -22.93
CA GLU A 288 61.88 -68.13 -22.23
C GLU A 288 61.84 -69.51 -22.90
N LEU A 289 60.64 -70.02 -23.25
CA LEU A 289 60.52 -71.27 -23.99
C LEU A 289 61.24 -71.21 -25.34
N ARG A 290 61.10 -70.11 -26.09
CA ARG A 290 61.85 -69.91 -27.34
C ARG A 290 63.36 -69.93 -27.11
N ASN A 291 63.84 -69.31 -26.04
CA ASN A 291 65.26 -69.29 -25.68
C ASN A 291 65.76 -70.70 -25.30
N GLN A 292 64.96 -71.46 -24.53
CA GLN A 292 65.27 -72.84 -24.19
C GLN A 292 65.33 -73.74 -25.43
N PHE A 293 64.41 -73.58 -26.37
CA PHE A 293 64.47 -74.28 -27.66
C PHE A 293 65.74 -73.90 -28.44
N ASP A 294 66.11 -72.62 -28.50
CA ASP A 294 67.34 -72.18 -29.17
C ASP A 294 68.60 -72.80 -28.56
N VAL A 295 68.68 -72.87 -27.22
CA VAL A 295 69.78 -73.56 -26.52
C VAL A 295 69.79 -75.05 -26.82
N LEU A 296 68.62 -75.71 -26.81
CA LEU A 296 68.51 -77.13 -27.12
C LEU A 296 68.90 -77.43 -28.58
N TYR A 297 68.49 -76.59 -29.52
CA TYR A 297 68.91 -76.70 -30.93
C TYR A 297 70.42 -76.60 -31.07
N LYS A 298 71.07 -75.65 -30.40
CA LYS A 298 72.54 -75.53 -30.40
C LYS A 298 73.23 -76.74 -29.77
N HIS A 299 72.66 -77.31 -28.72
CA HIS A 299 73.20 -78.53 -28.11
C HIS A 299 73.07 -79.74 -29.04
N MET A 300 71.90 -79.91 -29.67
CA MET A 300 71.65 -80.98 -30.64
C MET A 300 72.61 -80.90 -31.83
N ASP A 301 72.85 -79.69 -32.34
CA ASP A 301 73.82 -79.43 -33.40
C ASP A 301 75.24 -79.83 -32.97
N GLY A 302 75.66 -79.45 -31.75
CA GLY A 302 76.92 -79.88 -31.17
C GLY A 302 77.07 -81.40 -31.07
N VAL A 303 76.05 -82.09 -30.56
CA VAL A 303 76.04 -83.57 -30.49
C VAL A 303 76.08 -84.20 -31.88
N THR A 304 75.37 -83.62 -32.85
CA THR A 304 75.38 -84.09 -34.24
C THR A 304 76.79 -83.97 -34.83
N ASN A 305 77.46 -82.84 -34.62
CA ASN A 305 78.86 -82.64 -35.04
C ASN A 305 79.83 -83.62 -34.36
N ASP A 306 79.64 -83.92 -33.07
CA ASP A 306 80.48 -84.90 -32.35
C ASP A 306 80.25 -86.33 -32.86
N VAL A 307 79.01 -86.69 -33.19
CA VAL A 307 78.66 -87.98 -33.82
C VAL A 307 79.29 -88.08 -35.21
N GLU A 308 79.23 -87.02 -36.03
CA GLU A 308 79.89 -86.99 -37.34
C GLU A 308 81.40 -87.18 -37.21
N ARG A 309 82.07 -86.46 -36.29
CA ARG A 309 83.49 -86.64 -36.02
C ARG A 309 83.82 -88.05 -35.52
N SER A 310 83.01 -88.60 -34.62
CA SER A 310 83.19 -89.97 -34.11
C SER A 310 83.01 -91.00 -35.22
N ASN A 311 82.03 -90.82 -36.12
CA ASN A 311 81.83 -91.68 -37.28
C ASN A 311 83.03 -91.62 -38.25
N GLU A 312 83.59 -90.43 -38.47
CA GLU A 312 84.81 -90.23 -39.27
C GLU A 312 86.00 -90.97 -38.64
N LEU A 313 86.20 -90.86 -37.33
CA LEU A 313 87.25 -91.59 -36.60
C LEU A 313 87.06 -93.11 -36.68
N VAL A 314 85.83 -93.61 -36.52
CA VAL A 314 85.52 -95.03 -36.66
C VAL A 314 85.86 -95.53 -38.06
N SER A 315 85.55 -94.76 -39.10
CA SER A 315 85.89 -95.10 -40.50
C SER A 315 87.41 -95.21 -40.69
N ILE A 316 88.19 -94.27 -40.15
CA ILE A 316 89.67 -94.32 -40.19
C ILE A 316 90.19 -95.57 -39.46
N LEU A 317 89.68 -95.85 -38.25
CA LEU A 317 90.10 -97.02 -37.48
C LEU A 317 89.74 -98.33 -38.17
N GLN A 318 88.62 -98.39 -38.89
CA GLN A 318 88.24 -99.54 -39.72
C GLN A 318 89.23 -99.71 -40.88
N GLU A 319 89.60 -98.64 -41.59
CA GLU A 319 90.62 -98.70 -42.65
C GLU A 319 91.98 -99.17 -42.11
N GLU A 320 92.41 -98.66 -40.95
CA GLU A 320 93.65 -99.10 -40.30
C GLU A 320 93.58 -100.57 -39.86
N LEU A 321 92.44 -101.02 -39.32
CA LEU A 321 92.24 -102.40 -38.91
C LEU A 321 92.28 -103.34 -40.11
N GLU A 322 91.58 -103.01 -41.20
CA GLU A 322 91.64 -103.76 -42.47
C GLU A 322 93.07 -103.81 -43.02
N ALA A 323 93.82 -102.71 -42.98
CA ALA A 323 95.22 -102.67 -43.38
C ALA A 323 96.10 -103.58 -42.51
N LYS A 324 95.87 -103.61 -41.19
CA LYS A 324 96.58 -104.50 -40.25
C LYS A 324 96.19 -105.96 -40.43
N ASP A 325 94.92 -106.26 -40.71
CA ASP A 325 94.45 -107.61 -41.00
C ASP A 325 95.04 -108.15 -42.31
N LEU A 326 95.18 -107.30 -43.34
CA LEU A 326 95.91 -107.63 -44.56
C LEU A 326 97.39 -107.94 -44.28
N GLU A 327 98.06 -107.11 -43.47
CA GLU A 327 99.46 -107.35 -43.09
C GLU A 327 99.63 -108.60 -42.23
N LEU A 328 98.71 -108.87 -41.28
CA LEU A 328 98.70 -110.09 -40.49
C LEU A 328 98.50 -111.32 -41.37
N THR A 329 97.60 -111.26 -42.35
CA THR A 329 97.38 -112.33 -43.32
C THR A 329 98.67 -112.60 -44.12
N ARG A 330 99.32 -111.55 -44.62
CA ARG A 330 100.63 -111.63 -45.30
C ARG A 330 101.72 -112.22 -44.40
N LEU A 331 101.83 -111.79 -43.14
CA LEU A 331 102.83 -112.33 -42.19
C LEU A 331 102.56 -113.80 -41.85
N LYS A 332 101.28 -114.19 -41.70
CA LYS A 332 100.89 -115.60 -41.53
C LYS A 332 101.28 -116.45 -42.72
N GLU A 333 101.08 -115.96 -43.95
CA GLU A 333 101.55 -116.64 -45.16
C GLU A 333 103.08 -116.80 -45.18
N VAL A 334 103.84 -115.79 -44.77
CA VAL A 334 105.31 -115.86 -44.65
C VAL A 334 105.76 -116.82 -43.52
N LEU A 335 105.08 -116.83 -42.38
CA LEU A 335 105.35 -117.78 -41.29
C LEU A 335 105.01 -119.21 -41.70
N ALA A 336 103.92 -119.43 -42.45
CA ALA A 336 103.62 -120.74 -43.02
C ALA A 336 104.72 -121.20 -44.00
N GLN A 337 105.34 -120.28 -44.74
CA GLN A 337 106.50 -120.58 -45.58
C GLN A 337 107.80 -120.82 -44.78
N LYS A 338 107.98 -120.22 -43.60
CA LYS A 338 109.20 -120.33 -42.77
C LYS A 338 109.14 -121.45 -41.72
N GLY A 339 107.94 -121.84 -41.29
CA GLY A 339 107.67 -122.96 -40.37
C GLY A 339 107.83 -124.35 -41.00
N ALA A 340 108.09 -124.44 -42.32
CA ALA A 340 108.40 -125.70 -43.00
C ALA A 340 109.82 -126.24 -42.71
N THR A 341 110.55 -125.69 -41.73
CA THR A 341 111.88 -126.18 -41.33
C THR A 341 111.92 -126.40 -39.81
N GLN A 342 111.80 -127.67 -39.42
CA GLN A 342 111.88 -128.29 -38.08
C GLN A 342 110.56 -128.48 -37.30
N ASP A 343 110.21 -129.77 -37.29
CA ASP A 343 109.00 -130.46 -36.86
C ASP A 343 108.88 -130.72 -35.34
N ALA A 344 107.63 -131.06 -34.99
CA ALA A 344 107.11 -131.91 -33.90
C ALA A 344 106.48 -131.19 -32.69
N PRO A 345 105.52 -131.82 -31.96
CA PRO A 345 104.73 -133.04 -32.21
C PRO A 345 103.19 -132.86 -32.08
N VAL A 346 102.46 -133.93 -32.44
CA VAL A 346 101.01 -134.05 -32.68
C VAL A 346 100.29 -134.82 -31.54
N GLU A 347 99.14 -134.27 -31.13
CA GLU A 347 97.79 -134.80 -30.73
C GLU A 347 97.61 -136.15 -29.99
N THR A 348 96.57 -136.42 -29.17
CA THR A 348 95.12 -136.04 -29.10
C THR A 348 94.69 -136.06 -27.59
N SER A 349 93.57 -135.50 -27.09
CA SER A 349 92.16 -135.91 -27.30
C SER A 349 91.15 -134.87 -26.77
N ASP A 350 89.93 -134.97 -27.32
CA ASP A 350 88.73 -134.11 -27.24
C ASP A 350 87.98 -134.04 -25.88
N ASP A 351 87.25 -132.94 -25.62
CA ASP A 351 85.78 -132.86 -25.75
C ASP A 351 85.23 -131.46 -25.35
N ALA A 352 84.18 -131.02 -26.05
CA ALA A 352 83.52 -129.70 -26.11
C ALA A 352 82.71 -129.34 -24.84
N GLY A 353 82.14 -128.15 -24.59
CA GLY A 353 81.78 -126.92 -25.32
C GLY A 353 80.66 -126.25 -24.48
N ASN A 354 80.88 -125.04 -23.96
CA ASN A 354 80.38 -123.73 -24.43
C ASN A 354 78.88 -123.38 -24.16
N GLY A 355 78.67 -122.12 -23.76
CA GLY A 355 77.48 -121.30 -24.02
C GLY A 355 76.69 -120.87 -22.78
N GLN A 356 76.90 -119.65 -22.26
CA GLN A 356 76.13 -118.41 -22.56
C GLN A 356 74.74 -118.39 -21.91
N GLU A 357 74.21 -117.31 -21.33
CA GLU A 357 74.59 -115.91 -21.18
C GLU A 357 73.73 -115.34 -20.04
N ALA A 358 74.21 -114.29 -19.37
CA ALA A 358 73.48 -113.54 -18.35
C ALA A 358 72.96 -112.24 -18.95
N ASP A 359 71.78 -111.79 -18.53
CA ASP A 359 71.67 -110.39 -18.08
C ASP A 359 70.51 -110.20 -17.10
N SER A 360 70.74 -109.35 -16.12
CA SER A 360 69.91 -109.15 -14.92
C SER A 360 69.34 -107.73 -14.88
N ASP A 361 68.17 -107.62 -14.25
CA ASP A 361 67.85 -106.60 -13.23
C ASP A 361 67.87 -105.09 -13.61
N THR A 362 67.09 -104.19 -13.04
CA THR A 362 65.94 -104.21 -12.13
C THR A 362 65.46 -102.75 -11.97
N LEU A 363 64.15 -102.58 -11.77
CA LEU A 363 63.44 -101.51 -11.01
C LEU A 363 63.63 -100.01 -11.39
N GLN A 364 62.77 -99.05 -11.04
CA GLN A 364 61.32 -98.91 -10.79
C GLN A 364 61.12 -97.41 -10.38
N VAL A 365 59.87 -96.95 -10.47
CA VAL A 365 59.18 -95.92 -9.65
C VAL A 365 59.21 -94.40 -10.00
N LYS A 366 57.96 -93.88 -10.14
CA LYS A 366 57.33 -92.61 -9.64
C LYS A 366 57.80 -91.26 -10.19
N ALA A 367 57.03 -90.17 -10.21
CA ALA A 367 55.59 -89.81 -10.21
C ALA A 367 55.51 -88.27 -10.12
N GLU A 368 54.35 -87.70 -10.52
CA GLU A 368 53.83 -86.37 -10.15
C GLU A 368 54.66 -85.15 -10.62
N SER A 369 54.09 -84.00 -11.03
CA SER A 369 52.77 -83.41 -10.79
C SER A 369 52.38 -82.44 -11.91
#